data_AF-A0A645IEA4-F1
#
_entry.id   AF-A0A645IEA4-F1
#
_cell.length_a   1.000
_cell.length_b   1.000
_cell.length_c   1.000
_cell.angle_alpha   90.00
_cell.angle_beta   90.00
_cell.angle_gamma   90.00
#
_symmetry.space_group_name_H-M   'P 1'
#
loop_
_entity.id
_entity.type
_entity.pdbx_description
1 polymer ?
#
loop_
_entity_poly.entity_id
_entity_poly.type
_entity_poly.pdbx_seq_one_letter_code
_entity_poly.pdbx_strand_id
1 'polypeptide(L)'
;MGVQAQLAYAPSTVIARYNKRIGDSLLGDKTHSMIFDNAKIRSFVPDFNPQIQFREGAKEIVKWYRENTMDKAPDEEINALMDTIVNDLEKAGWI
;
A
#
# COMPACT_ATOMS: atom_id res chain seq x y z
N MET A 1 -8.77 -12.78 6.58
CA MET A 1 -7.60 -13.59 6.24
C MET A 1 -7.02 -14.10 7.55
N GLY A 2 -7.38 -15.33 7.94
CA GLY A 2 -6.92 -16.00 9.16
C GLY A 2 -5.63 -16.80 8.92
N VAL A 3 -4.77 -16.29 8.05
CA VAL A 3 -3.52 -16.94 7.65
C VAL A 3 -2.34 -16.17 8.24
N GLN A 4 -1.28 -16.90 8.58
CA GLN A 4 -0.04 -16.29 9.04
C GLN A 4 0.72 -15.70 7.84
N ALA A 5 1.10 -14.43 7.94
CA ALA A 5 1.88 -13.77 6.90
C ALA A 5 3.34 -14.25 6.92
N GLN A 6 3.87 -14.55 5.74
CA GLN A 6 5.31 -14.70 5.51
C GLN A 6 5.86 -13.34 5.09
N LEU A 7 6.79 -12.78 5.85
CA LEU A 7 7.27 -11.41 5.65
C LEU A 7 8.61 -11.42 4.92
N ALA A 8 8.70 -10.63 3.85
CA ALA A 8 9.94 -10.31 3.16
C ALA A 8 10.17 -8.79 3.22
N TYR A 9 11.43 -8.37 3.39
CA TYR A 9 11.80 -6.97 3.50
C TYR A 9 12.75 -6.59 2.36
N ALA A 10 12.37 -5.56 1.60
CA ALA A 10 13.16 -5.06 0.47
C ALA A 10 13.25 -3.53 0.53
N PRO A 11 14.45 -2.93 0.40
CA PRO A 11 14.58 -1.48 0.30
C PRO A 11 13.84 -0.96 -0.94
N SER A 12 13.19 0.21 -0.82
CA SER A 12 12.49 0.84 -1.95
C SER A 12 13.40 1.11 -3.15
N THR A 13 14.68 1.38 -2.92
CA THR A 13 15.70 1.55 -3.97
C THR A 13 16.00 0.27 -4.74
N VAL A 14 15.80 -0.91 -4.13
CA VAL A 14 15.90 -2.21 -4.80
C VAL A 14 14.63 -2.46 -5.61
N ILE A 15 13.45 -2.29 -5.01
CA ILE A 15 12.15 -2.45 -5.68
C ILE A 15 12.06 -1.56 -6.94
N ALA A 16 12.57 -0.32 -6.86
CA ALA A 16 12.56 0.63 -7.98
C ALA A 16 13.33 0.15 -9.22
N ARG A 17 14.25 -0.81 -9.07
CA ARG A 17 14.98 -1.40 -10.21
C ARG A 17 14.12 -2.36 -11.03
N TYR A 18 13.08 -2.93 -10.43
CA TYR A 18 12.19 -3.90 -11.08
C TYR A 18 10.97 -3.24 -11.71
N ASN A 19 10.45 -2.16 -11.12
CA ASN A 19 9.28 -1.46 -11.65
C ASN A 19 9.38 0.04 -11.41
N LYS A 20 9.51 0.80 -12.51
CA LYS A 20 9.66 2.27 -12.45
C LYS A 20 8.46 2.94 -11.79
N ARG A 21 7.23 2.56 -12.13
CA ARG A 21 6.01 3.20 -11.60
C ARG A 21 5.89 3.01 -10.08
N ILE A 22 6.16 1.80 -9.60
CA ILE A 22 6.16 1.52 -8.15
C ILE A 22 7.33 2.24 -7.48
N GLY A 23 8.51 2.20 -8.08
CA GLY A 23 9.71 2.89 -7.62
C GLY A 23 9.51 4.40 -7.45
N ASP A 24 9.00 5.07 -8.49
CA ASP A 24 8.69 6.51 -8.47
C ASP A 24 7.71 6.84 -7.32
N SER A 25 6.70 6.00 -7.10
CA SER A 25 5.74 6.21 -6.01
C SER A 25 6.33 5.99 -4.62
N LEU A 26 7.19 4.96 -4.45
CA LEU A 26 7.83 4.64 -3.17
C LEU A 26 8.88 5.70 -2.79
N LEU A 27 9.73 6.08 -3.74
CA LEU A 27 10.84 7.02 -3.54
C LEU A 27 10.39 8.48 -3.59
N GLY A 28 9.23 8.76 -4.19
CA GLY A 28 8.57 10.06 -4.16
C GLY A 28 7.66 10.19 -2.95
N ASP A 29 6.36 10.39 -3.20
CA ASP A 29 5.36 10.76 -2.19
C ASP A 29 5.40 9.92 -0.91
N LYS A 30 5.61 8.60 -1.00
CA LYS A 30 5.59 7.69 0.16
C LYS A 30 6.84 7.77 1.05
N THR A 31 7.90 8.43 0.60
CA THR A 31 9.09 8.70 1.42
C THR A 31 8.88 9.91 2.33
N HIS A 32 7.90 10.76 2.02
CA HIS A 32 7.65 11.99 2.77
C HIS A 32 6.47 11.83 3.73
N SER A 33 6.65 12.32 4.96
CA SER A 33 5.52 12.50 5.87
C SER A 33 4.63 13.63 5.38
N MET A 34 3.32 13.49 5.57
CA MET A 34 2.35 14.46 5.09
C MET A 34 1.38 14.89 6.18
N ILE A 35 1.00 16.17 6.13
CA ILE A 35 -0.04 16.77 6.95
C ILE A 35 -1.15 17.22 6.00
N PHE A 36 -2.38 16.78 6.25
CA PHE A 36 -3.53 17.13 5.43
C PHE A 36 -4.23 18.36 6.01
N ASP A 37 -4.00 19.52 5.39
CA ASP A 37 -4.78 20.72 5.67
C ASP A 37 -6.14 20.65 4.95
N ASN A 38 -7.20 20.64 5.74
CA ASN A 38 -8.57 20.56 5.26
C ASN A 38 -9.24 21.94 5.06
N ALA A 39 -8.54 23.05 5.27
CA ALA A 39 -9.10 24.40 5.10
C ALA A 39 -9.68 24.61 3.70
N LYS A 40 -8.96 24.16 2.66
CA LYS A 40 -9.40 24.29 1.27
C LYS A 40 -10.70 23.54 0.99
N ILE A 41 -10.82 22.28 1.40
CA ILE A 41 -12.06 21.52 1.15
C ILE A 41 -13.22 22.09 1.98
N ARG A 42 -12.97 22.54 3.21
CA ARG A 42 -14.00 23.15 4.07
C ARG A 42 -14.52 24.48 3.54
N SER A 43 -13.72 25.24 2.78
CA SER A 43 -14.21 26.48 2.15
C SER A 43 -15.24 26.22 1.04
N PHE A 44 -15.14 25.08 0.36
CA PHE A 44 -16.09 24.68 -0.69
C PHE A 44 -17.22 23.80 -0.15
N VAL A 45 -16.95 23.00 0.87
CA VAL A 45 -17.88 22.05 1.49
C VAL A 45 -17.82 22.23 3.01
N PRO A 46 -18.56 23.20 3.58
CA PRO A 46 -18.50 23.50 5.01
C PRO A 46 -18.83 22.30 5.91
N ASP A 47 -19.69 21.41 5.45
CA ASP A 47 -20.09 20.19 6.17
C ASP A 47 -19.03 19.09 6.16
N PHE A 48 -17.93 19.26 5.41
CA PHE A 48 -16.82 18.30 5.41
C PHE A 48 -16.14 18.29 6.77
N ASN A 49 -16.53 17.32 7.62
CA ASN A 49 -16.08 17.23 9.00
C ASN A 49 -15.60 15.81 9.35
N PRO A 50 -14.39 15.39 8.93
CA PRO A 50 -13.86 14.07 9.23
C PRO A 50 -13.67 13.88 10.74
N GLN A 51 -14.43 12.95 11.33
CA GLN A 51 -14.37 12.60 12.76
C GLN A 51 -13.75 11.23 13.02
N ILE A 52 -13.68 10.38 12.00
CA ILE A 52 -13.19 9.01 12.13
C ILE A 52 -11.66 9.04 12.06
N GLN A 53 -11.02 8.53 13.11
CA GLN A 53 -9.57 8.35 13.10
C GLN A 53 -9.19 7.32 12.03
N PHE A 54 -8.04 7.53 11.37
CA PHE A 54 -7.58 6.63 10.32
C PHE A 54 -7.51 5.15 10.77
N ARG A 55 -7.17 4.89 12.05
CA ARG A 55 -7.15 3.52 12.59
C ARG A 55 -8.51 2.81 12.55
N GLU A 56 -9.60 3.55 12.72
CA GLU A 56 -10.95 2.99 12.66
C GLU A 56 -11.39 2.87 11.20
N GLY A 57 -11.12 3.89 10.38
CA GLY A 57 -11.33 3.82 8.94
C GLY A 57 -10.57 2.66 8.27
N ALA A 58 -9.36 2.34 8.72
CA ALA A 58 -8.60 1.19 8.22
C ALA A 58 -9.31 -0.15 8.48
N LYS A 59 -10.01 -0.29 9.62
CA LYS A 59 -10.83 -1.48 9.89
C LYS A 59 -12.04 -1.55 8.96
N GLU A 60 -12.67 -0.40 8.69
CA GLU A 60 -13.79 -0.29 7.75
C GLU A 60 -13.37 -0.65 6.32
N ILE A 61 -12.21 -0.18 5.86
CA ILE A 61 -11.62 -0.55 4.56
C ILE A 61 -11.43 -2.06 4.46
N VAL A 62 -10.85 -2.70 5.47
CA VAL A 62 -10.64 -4.16 5.48
C VAL A 62 -11.97 -4.91 5.52
N LYS A 63 -12.95 -4.44 6.30
CA LYS A 63 -14.30 -5.04 6.35
C LYS A 63 -14.95 -4.97 4.97
N TRP A 64 -14.98 -3.80 4.36
CA TRP A 64 -15.54 -3.59 3.04
C TRP A 64 -14.86 -4.47 1.99
N TYR A 65 -13.53 -4.56 2.00
CA TYR A 65 -12.78 -5.44 1.09
C TYR A 65 -13.20 -6.90 1.22
N ARG A 66 -13.36 -7.41 2.46
CA ARG A 66 -13.79 -8.79 2.69
C ARG A 66 -15.19 -9.08 2.14
N GLU A 67 -16.09 -8.11 2.30
CA GLU A 67 -17.49 -8.26 1.90
C GLU A 67 -17.71 -8.09 0.40
N ASN A 68 -16.81 -7.38 -0.32
CA ASN A 68 -17.08 -6.92 -1.69
C ASN A 68 -16.05 -7.38 -2.73
N THR A 69 -14.84 -7.73 -2.33
CA THR A 69 -13.74 -7.99 -3.29
C THR A 69 -12.93 -9.25 -2.99
N MET A 70 -13.22 -9.95 -1.90
CA MET A 70 -12.39 -11.09 -1.48
C MET A 70 -12.38 -12.25 -2.49
N ASP A 71 -13.45 -12.41 -3.26
CA ASP A 71 -13.57 -13.44 -4.30
C ASP A 71 -12.96 -13.00 -5.65
N LYS A 72 -12.45 -11.77 -5.76
CA LYS A 72 -11.78 -11.29 -6.97
C LYS A 72 -10.34 -11.80 -7.00
N ALA A 73 -9.92 -12.28 -8.16
CA ALA A 73 -8.54 -12.67 -8.38
C ALA A 73 -7.60 -11.47 -8.15
N PRO A 74 -6.41 -11.69 -7.55
CA PRO A 74 -5.39 -10.65 -7.44
C PRO A 74 -4.85 -10.29 -8.82
N ASP A 75 -4.17 -9.15 -8.89
CA ASP A 75 -3.44 -8.73 -10.09
C ASP A 75 -2.22 -9.66 -10.30
N GLU A 76 -2.28 -10.47 -11.36
CA GLU A 76 -1.24 -11.46 -11.67
C GLU A 76 0.12 -10.81 -12.01
N GLU A 77 0.12 -9.64 -12.64
CA GLU A 77 1.36 -8.93 -12.99
C GLU A 77 2.09 -8.46 -11.72
N ILE A 78 1.33 -7.92 -10.77
CA ILE A 78 1.88 -7.52 -9.47
C ILE A 78 2.37 -8.73 -8.67
N ASN A 79 1.62 -9.84 -8.66
CA ASN A 79 2.07 -11.06 -7.98
C ASN A 79 3.39 -11.57 -8.56
N ALA A 80 3.48 -11.73 -9.88
CA ALA A 80 4.70 -12.20 -10.54
C ALA A 80 5.91 -11.28 -10.29
N LEU A 81 5.68 -9.96 -10.24
CA LEU A 81 6.70 -8.99 -9.87
C LEU A 81 7.21 -9.20 -8.43
N MET A 82 6.29 -9.36 -7.47
CA MET A 82 6.65 -9.59 -6.07
C MET A 82 7.42 -10.90 -5.91
N ASP A 83 6.96 -11.98 -6.54
CA ASP A 83 7.64 -13.29 -6.51
C ASP A 83 9.05 -13.19 -7.09
N THR A 84 9.23 -12.44 -8.18
CA THR A 84 10.56 -12.21 -8.78
C THR A 84 11.50 -11.52 -7.80
N ILE A 85 11.04 -10.44 -7.16
CA ILE A 85 11.84 -9.67 -6.20
C ILE A 85 12.24 -10.55 -5.01
N VAL A 86 11.30 -11.31 -4.43
CA VAL A 86 11.57 -12.20 -3.29
C VAL A 86 12.60 -13.27 -3.66
N ASN A 87 12.39 -13.97 -4.77
CA ASN A 87 13.30 -15.02 -5.23
C ASN A 87 14.73 -14.50 -5.47
N ASP A 88 14.88 -13.30 -6.04
CA ASP A 88 16.19 -12.73 -6.31
C ASP A 88 16.90 -12.27 -5.02
N LEU A 89 16.15 -11.81 -4.02
CA LEU A 89 16.69 -11.48 -2.70
C LEU A 89 17.15 -12.73 -1.94
N GLU A 90 16.37 -13.82 -1.98
CA GLU A 90 16.75 -15.12 -1.39
C GLU A 90 18.04 -15.65 -2.03
N LYS A 91 18.15 -15.64 -3.37
CA LYS A 91 19.37 -16.07 -4.08
C LYS A 91 20.58 -15.22 -3.74
N ALA A 92 20.36 -13.92 -3.48
CA ALA A 92 21.42 -13.01 -3.06
C ALA A 92 21.78 -13.15 -1.56
N GLY A 93 21.06 -13.96 -0.80
CA GLY A 93 21.25 -14.15 0.64
C GLY A 93 20.85 -12.92 1.47
N TRP A 94 19.94 -12.09 0.96
CA TRP A 94 19.46 -10.87 1.64
C TRP A 94 18.32 -11.15 2.62
N ILE A 95 17.51 -12.18 2.34
CA ILE A 95 16.41 -12.67 3.18
C ILE A 95 16.44 -14.20 3.23
#